data_AF-A0A8J6TKD2-F1
#
_entry.id   AF-A0A8J6TKD2-F1
#
_cell.length_a   1.000
_cell.length_b   1.000
_cell.length_c   1.000
_cell.angle_alpha   90.00
_cell.angle_beta   90.00
_cell.angle_gamma   90.00
#
_symmetry.space_group_name_H-M   'P 1'
#
loop_
_entity.id
_entity.type
_entity.pdbx_description
1 polymer ?
#
loop_
_entity_poly.entity_id
_entity_poly.type
_entity_poly.pdbx_seq_one_letter_code
_entity_poly.pdbx_strand_id
1 'polypeptide(L)'
;MATRHVDRILLKHDDPTERRIDIWWWGDNTSRLMLLFAYLMTRHEDWKDARIQLVAVNYQEKTDENLKELAGILDEARIEAVPAIITGADVDVLAGFSKDADMIFAPFQFRQQQICDPFGGELQDLMARTDNVVLVKAAEDVQLDAEPEEGEAGEKAAALDALHDAIKKAGAAEKEAAEATAAAAEARKKLEKMQQQSADGALIEKLEKDVRETESIADKTARKAAKAQAKAEIAAKEAEAHGILVQGENDETTEEKNNKPPVKGGSNEAR
;
A
#
# COMPACT_ATOMS: atom_id res chain seq x y z
N MET A 1 16.48 -33.11 9.53
CA MET A 1 17.21 -31.88 9.93
C MET A 1 18.53 -31.84 9.18
N ALA A 2 18.52 -31.43 7.91
CA ALA A 2 19.73 -31.33 7.10
C ALA A 2 19.53 -30.32 5.96
N THR A 3 19.50 -29.02 6.28
CA THR A 3 19.55 -27.94 5.27
C THR A 3 20.12 -26.65 5.87
N ARG A 4 21.38 -26.66 6.34
CA ARG A 4 22.06 -25.43 6.82
C ARG A 4 23.57 -25.52 6.64
N HIS A 5 24.06 -25.79 5.44
CA HIS A 5 25.52 -25.88 5.23
C HIS A 5 26.06 -25.27 3.94
N VAL A 6 25.24 -24.60 3.12
CA VAL A 6 25.73 -23.98 1.88
C VAL A 6 25.64 -22.45 1.89
N ASP A 7 24.76 -21.85 2.69
CA ASP A 7 24.42 -20.42 2.55
C ASP A 7 25.31 -19.41 3.31
N ARG A 8 26.24 -19.87 4.17
CA ARG A 8 27.08 -18.96 5.01
C ARG A 8 28.43 -18.59 4.41
N ILE A 9 28.80 -19.12 3.24
CA ILE A 9 30.17 -19.00 2.72
C ILE A 9 30.42 -17.66 2.00
N LEU A 10 29.37 -16.93 1.63
CA LEU A 10 29.52 -15.68 0.88
C LEU A 10 29.22 -14.43 1.72
N LEU A 11 28.66 -14.55 2.92
CA LEU A 11 28.35 -13.38 3.74
C LEU A 11 29.57 -13.00 4.58
N LYS A 12 29.89 -11.71 4.63
CA LYS A 12 30.98 -11.18 5.48
C LYS A 12 30.52 -11.08 6.92
N HIS A 13 29.24 -10.76 7.12
CA HIS A 13 28.61 -10.64 8.42
C HIS A 13 27.56 -11.72 8.65
N ASP A 14 27.74 -12.44 9.77
CA ASP A 14 26.76 -13.43 10.23
C ASP A 14 25.49 -12.76 10.75
N ASP A 15 25.62 -11.61 11.42
CA ASP A 15 24.50 -10.80 11.92
C ASP A 15 23.85 -10.04 10.76
N PRO A 16 22.54 -10.25 10.49
CA PRO A 16 21.82 -9.52 9.44
C PRO A 16 21.85 -8.00 9.57
N THR A 17 21.96 -7.46 10.80
CA THR A 17 21.96 -6.01 11.07
C THR A 17 23.28 -5.33 10.72
N GLU A 18 24.36 -6.11 10.60
CA GLU A 18 25.66 -5.64 10.16
C GLU A 18 25.83 -5.73 8.64
N ARG A 19 24.87 -6.37 7.94
CA ARG A 19 24.99 -6.58 6.50
C ARG A 19 24.92 -5.28 5.73
N ARG A 20 25.80 -5.15 4.74
CA ARG A 20 25.89 -3.96 3.90
C ARG A 20 25.81 -4.31 2.41
N ILE A 21 24.93 -3.62 1.71
CA ILE A 21 24.77 -3.69 0.26
C ILE A 21 25.28 -2.38 -0.34
N ASP A 22 26.36 -2.43 -1.12
CA ASP A 22 26.90 -1.26 -1.81
C ASP A 22 26.38 -1.23 -3.25
N ILE A 23 25.88 -0.07 -3.70
CA ILE A 23 25.43 0.15 -5.07
C ILE A 23 26.28 1.24 -5.70
N TRP A 24 27.00 0.90 -6.76
CA TRP A 24 27.81 1.86 -7.52
C TRP A 24 26.97 2.55 -8.60
N TRP A 25 26.75 3.85 -8.43
CA TRP A 25 25.69 4.62 -9.10
C TRP A 25 26.23 5.67 -10.09
N TRP A 26 25.72 5.62 -11.33
CA TRP A 26 26.00 6.58 -12.41
C TRP A 26 24.78 7.45 -12.78
N GLY A 27 23.60 7.19 -12.21
CA GLY A 27 22.37 7.94 -12.50
C GLY A 27 21.63 7.49 -13.76
N ASP A 28 22.01 6.35 -14.34
CA ASP A 28 21.37 5.77 -15.53
C ASP A 28 20.34 4.67 -15.16
N ASN A 29 19.71 4.07 -16.17
CA ASN A 29 18.73 3.01 -15.97
C ASN A 29 19.32 1.76 -15.31
N THR A 30 20.59 1.47 -15.56
CA THR A 30 21.29 0.37 -14.87
C THR A 30 21.40 0.66 -13.38
N SER A 31 21.75 1.90 -13.03
CA SER A 31 21.83 2.38 -11.64
C SER A 31 20.47 2.23 -10.94
N ARG A 32 19.40 2.62 -11.62
CA ARG A 32 18.02 2.45 -11.14
C ARG A 32 17.65 0.99 -10.90
N LEU A 33 17.95 0.10 -11.85
CA LEU A 33 17.69 -1.33 -11.72
C LEU A 33 18.44 -1.95 -10.53
N MET A 34 19.71 -1.57 -10.33
CA MET A 34 20.52 -2.04 -9.20
C MET A 34 19.91 -1.61 -7.86
N LEU A 35 19.42 -0.37 -7.76
CA LEU A 35 18.76 0.13 -6.56
C LEU A 35 17.46 -0.64 -6.27
N LEU A 36 16.65 -0.93 -7.30
CA LEU A 36 15.47 -1.76 -7.17
C LEU A 36 15.81 -3.18 -6.69
N PHE A 37 16.84 -3.80 -7.24
CA PHE A 37 17.27 -5.14 -6.81
C PHE A 37 17.71 -5.16 -5.36
N ALA A 38 18.53 -4.20 -4.93
CA ALA A 38 18.95 -4.08 -3.54
C ALA A 38 17.74 -3.93 -2.61
N TYR A 39 16.77 -3.08 -2.96
CA TYR A 39 15.54 -2.91 -2.18
C TYR A 39 14.68 -4.18 -2.15
N LEU A 40 14.51 -4.89 -3.27
CA LEU A 40 13.77 -6.14 -3.27
C LEU A 40 14.45 -7.22 -2.43
N MET A 41 15.79 -7.22 -2.36
CA MET A 41 16.53 -8.14 -1.52
C MET A 41 16.26 -7.91 -0.04
N THR A 42 16.11 -6.67 0.42
CA THR A 42 15.75 -6.39 1.83
C THR A 42 14.34 -6.88 2.20
N ARG A 43 13.55 -7.41 1.26
CA ARG A 43 12.29 -8.09 1.59
C ARG A 43 12.48 -9.53 2.06
N HIS A 44 13.68 -10.10 1.91
CA HIS A 44 14.02 -11.42 2.41
C HIS A 44 14.52 -11.35 3.86
N GLU A 45 14.18 -12.34 4.70
CA GLU A 45 14.50 -12.35 6.13
C GLU A 45 16.01 -12.22 6.43
N ASP A 46 16.85 -12.74 5.54
CA ASP A 46 18.31 -12.62 5.66
C ASP A 46 18.82 -11.18 5.41
N TRP A 47 18.09 -10.35 4.68
CA TRP A 47 18.57 -9.03 4.25
C TRP A 47 17.71 -7.87 4.74
N LYS A 48 16.65 -8.15 5.51
CA LYS A 48 15.70 -7.14 5.96
C LYS A 48 16.28 -6.00 6.78
N ASP A 49 17.36 -6.27 7.51
CA ASP A 49 18.06 -5.29 8.33
C ASP A 49 19.35 -4.78 7.66
N ALA A 50 19.60 -5.18 6.40
CA ALA A 50 20.81 -4.80 5.70
C ALA A 50 20.77 -3.32 5.32
N ARG A 51 21.89 -2.63 5.53
CA ARG A 51 22.03 -1.23 5.14
C ARG A 51 22.39 -1.14 3.67
N ILE A 52 21.60 -0.36 2.91
CA ILE A 52 21.92 -0.01 1.53
C ILE A 52 22.79 1.26 1.53
N GLN A 53 23.93 1.21 0.84
CA GLN A 53 24.81 2.36 0.63
C GLN A 53 24.87 2.70 -0.86
N LEU A 54 24.36 3.88 -1.22
CA LEU A 54 24.30 4.36 -2.59
C LEU A 54 25.55 5.20 -2.90
N VAL A 55 26.48 4.65 -3.67
CA VAL A 55 27.80 5.23 -3.95
C VAL A 55 27.80 5.87 -5.33
N ALA A 56 27.52 7.17 -5.40
CA ALA A 56 27.49 7.92 -6.63
C ALA A 56 28.88 8.38 -7.09
N VAL A 57 29.16 8.18 -8.38
CA VAL A 57 30.45 8.53 -9.01
C VAL A 57 30.30 9.46 -10.22
N ASN A 58 29.08 9.88 -10.52
CA ASN A 58 28.75 10.81 -11.60
C ASN A 58 28.96 12.29 -11.23
N TYR A 59 29.38 12.58 -9.99
CA TYR A 59 29.63 13.94 -9.51
C TYR A 59 31.10 14.32 -9.59
N GLN A 60 31.39 15.59 -9.91
CA GLN A 60 32.77 16.11 -9.97
C GLN A 60 33.35 16.44 -8.60
N GLU A 61 32.50 16.78 -7.64
CA GLU A 61 32.86 17.14 -6.27
C GLU A 61 31.79 16.68 -5.28
N LYS A 62 32.22 16.46 -4.03
CA LYS A 62 31.32 16.15 -2.91
C LYS A 62 30.92 17.46 -2.22
N THR A 63 29.73 17.96 -2.52
CA THR A 63 29.13 19.13 -1.86
C THR A 63 27.85 18.73 -1.14
N ASP A 64 27.41 19.55 -0.20
CA ASP A 64 26.12 19.35 0.49
C ASP A 64 24.93 19.41 -0.48
N GLU A 65 25.04 20.19 -1.56
CA GLU A 65 24.03 20.29 -2.61
C GLU A 65 23.91 18.98 -3.41
N ASN A 66 25.04 18.43 -3.87
CA ASN A 66 25.06 17.16 -4.60
C ASN A 66 24.57 15.99 -3.72
N LEU A 67 24.90 16.01 -2.41
CA LEU A 67 24.38 15.02 -1.47
C LEU A 67 22.87 15.13 -1.27
N LYS A 68 22.32 16.36 -1.24
CA LYS A 68 20.87 16.58 -1.16
C LYS A 68 20.15 16.14 -2.43
N GLU A 69 20.72 16.40 -3.59
CA GLU A 69 20.18 15.91 -4.86
C GLU A 69 20.10 14.37 -4.87
N LEU A 70 21.21 13.71 -4.51
CA LEU A 70 21.26 12.24 -4.43
C LEU A 70 20.29 11.68 -3.37
N ALA A 71 20.14 12.36 -2.23
CA ALA A 71 19.14 12.00 -1.22
C ALA A 71 17.70 12.19 -1.75
N GLY A 72 17.45 13.22 -2.54
CA GLY A 72 16.14 13.47 -3.18
C GLY A 72 15.71 12.31 -4.08
N ILE A 73 16.63 11.71 -4.83
CA ILE A 73 16.36 10.52 -5.65
C ILE A 73 15.90 9.33 -4.78
N LEU A 74 16.53 9.14 -3.61
CA LEU A 74 16.17 8.08 -2.67
C LEU A 74 14.80 8.33 -2.04
N ASP A 75 14.51 9.59 -1.67
CA ASP A 75 13.24 10.01 -1.10
C ASP A 75 12.09 9.83 -2.11
N GLU A 76 12.29 10.21 -3.38
CA GLU A 76 11.34 10.03 -4.47
C GLU A 76 11.02 8.54 -4.70
N ALA A 77 12.06 7.70 -4.70
CA ALA A 77 11.90 6.24 -4.80
C ALA A 77 11.36 5.59 -3.53
N ARG A 78 11.31 6.32 -2.40
CA ARG A 78 10.95 5.82 -1.05
C ARG A 78 11.81 4.65 -0.61
N ILE A 79 13.10 4.67 -0.96
CA ILE A 79 14.06 3.63 -0.60
C ILE A 79 14.99 4.17 0.48
N GLU A 80 15.00 3.52 1.64
CA GLU A 80 15.92 3.83 2.72
C GLU A 80 17.34 3.38 2.36
N ALA A 81 18.19 4.34 2.00
CA ALA A 81 19.61 4.11 1.72
C ALA A 81 20.47 5.29 2.18
N VAL A 82 21.77 5.03 2.40
CA VAL A 82 22.75 6.04 2.80
C VAL A 82 23.49 6.55 1.57
N PRO A 83 23.33 7.83 1.18
CA PRO A 83 24.03 8.39 0.02
C PRO A 83 25.51 8.65 0.33
N ALA A 84 26.37 8.34 -0.63
CA ALA A 84 27.79 8.65 -0.62
C ALA A 84 28.23 9.12 -2.01
N ILE A 85 29.16 10.07 -2.06
CA ILE A 85 29.75 10.57 -3.30
C ILE A 85 31.25 10.28 -3.27
N ILE A 86 31.73 9.66 -4.34
CA ILE A 86 33.16 9.40 -4.58
C ILE A 86 33.55 10.05 -5.90
N THR A 87 34.60 10.86 -5.87
CA THR A 87 35.17 11.50 -7.07
C THR A 87 36.41 10.73 -7.52
N GLY A 88 36.64 10.68 -8.83
CA GLY A 88 37.81 10.00 -9.40
C GLY A 88 37.85 8.50 -9.09
N ALA A 89 36.69 7.84 -9.09
CA ALA A 89 36.60 6.41 -8.83
C ALA A 89 37.26 5.56 -9.93
N ASP A 90 37.91 4.50 -9.50
CA ASP A 90 38.41 3.40 -10.32
C ASP A 90 38.15 2.06 -9.60
N VAL A 91 38.67 0.96 -10.16
CA VAL A 91 38.49 -0.39 -9.61
C VAL A 91 39.10 -0.51 -8.20
N ASP A 92 40.23 0.15 -7.91
CA ASP A 92 40.88 0.07 -6.60
C ASP A 92 40.09 0.84 -5.54
N VAL A 93 39.56 2.00 -5.90
CA VAL A 93 38.66 2.77 -5.04
C VAL A 93 37.38 1.97 -4.77
N LEU A 94 36.85 1.30 -5.80
CA LEU A 94 35.67 0.46 -5.65
C LEU A 94 35.91 -0.70 -4.69
N ALA A 95 36.94 -1.49 -4.94
CA ALA A 95 37.30 -2.62 -4.09
C ALA A 95 37.62 -2.18 -2.66
N GLY A 96 38.34 -1.07 -2.51
CA GLY A 96 38.71 -0.52 -1.20
C GLY A 96 37.49 -0.04 -0.39
N PHE A 97 36.59 0.72 -1.01
CA PHE A 97 35.39 1.22 -0.36
C PHE A 97 34.42 0.09 0.01
N SER A 98 34.21 -0.83 -0.92
CA SER A 98 33.28 -1.95 -0.78
C SER A 98 33.89 -3.19 -0.14
N LYS A 99 35.08 -3.08 0.45
CA LYS A 99 35.79 -4.20 1.09
C LYS A 99 34.97 -4.90 2.17
N ASP A 100 34.18 -4.15 2.93
CA ASP A 100 33.36 -4.70 4.02
C ASP A 100 31.89 -4.88 3.61
N ALA A 101 31.55 -4.72 2.32
CA ALA A 101 30.21 -5.01 1.83
C ALA A 101 29.98 -6.51 1.70
N ASP A 102 28.80 -6.96 2.12
CA ASP A 102 28.35 -8.34 1.93
C ASP A 102 27.96 -8.60 0.48
N MET A 103 27.54 -7.56 -0.23
CA MET A 103 27.19 -7.62 -1.64
C MET A 103 27.43 -6.27 -2.32
N ILE A 104 27.90 -6.32 -3.56
CA ILE A 104 28.23 -5.15 -4.36
C ILE A 104 27.42 -5.21 -5.65
N PHE A 105 26.57 -4.23 -5.91
CA PHE A 105 25.97 -4.03 -7.22
C PHE A 105 26.82 -3.04 -8.03
N ALA A 106 27.30 -3.49 -9.18
CA ALA A 106 28.08 -2.66 -10.10
C ALA A 106 27.58 -2.82 -11.55
N PRO A 107 27.63 -1.77 -12.37
CA PRO A 107 27.26 -1.89 -13.76
C PRO A 107 28.38 -2.59 -14.55
N PHE A 108 28.03 -3.23 -15.66
CA PHE A 108 29.03 -3.61 -16.67
C PHE A 108 28.72 -2.94 -18.01
N GLN A 109 29.76 -2.81 -18.84
CA GLN A 109 29.66 -2.17 -20.15
C GLN A 109 29.98 -3.15 -21.27
N PHE A 110 29.47 -2.87 -22.47
CA PHE A 110 29.90 -3.55 -23.69
C PHE A 110 30.82 -2.62 -24.49
N ARG A 111 32.04 -3.07 -24.80
CA ARG A 111 32.94 -2.41 -25.74
C ARG A 111 33.47 -3.43 -26.74
N GLN A 112 33.32 -3.15 -28.03
CA GLN A 112 33.84 -4.03 -29.11
C GLN A 112 33.45 -5.51 -28.93
N GLN A 113 32.20 -5.77 -28.52
CA GLN A 113 31.67 -7.12 -28.23
C GLN A 113 32.30 -7.82 -27.01
N GLN A 114 33.01 -7.09 -26.16
CA GLN A 114 33.54 -7.58 -24.88
C GLN A 114 32.80 -6.92 -23.72
N ILE A 115 32.67 -7.67 -22.62
CA ILE A 115 32.17 -7.16 -21.35
C ILE A 115 33.34 -6.51 -20.61
N CYS A 116 33.16 -5.26 -20.24
CA CYS A 116 34.11 -4.48 -19.46
C CYS A 116 33.54 -4.18 -18.07
N ASP A 117 34.43 -3.91 -17.12
CA ASP A 117 34.08 -3.43 -15.80
C ASP A 117 33.39 -2.03 -15.86
N PRO A 118 32.89 -1.48 -14.73
CA PRO A 118 32.23 -0.17 -14.69
C PRO A 118 33.07 0.99 -15.28
N PHE A 119 34.39 0.87 -15.25
CA PHE A 119 35.36 1.89 -15.65
C PHE A 119 35.96 1.62 -17.04
N GLY A 120 35.51 0.55 -17.72
CA GLY A 120 35.95 0.19 -19.06
C GLY A 120 37.21 -0.70 -19.11
N GLY A 121 37.66 -1.21 -17.97
CA GLY A 121 38.76 -2.17 -17.85
C GLY A 121 38.30 -3.62 -17.99
N GLU A 122 39.22 -4.55 -17.70
CA GLU A 122 38.96 -5.98 -17.76
C GLU A 122 38.14 -6.45 -16.55
N LEU A 123 37.06 -7.18 -16.80
CA LEU A 123 36.20 -7.66 -15.73
C LEU A 123 36.94 -8.58 -14.73
N GLN A 124 37.97 -9.29 -15.19
CA GLN A 124 38.80 -10.16 -14.36
C GLN A 124 39.54 -9.38 -13.27
N ASP A 125 39.96 -8.14 -13.55
CA ASP A 125 40.62 -7.29 -12.56
C ASP A 125 39.67 -6.89 -11.43
N LEU A 126 38.42 -6.56 -11.78
CA LEU A 126 37.38 -6.28 -10.79
C LEU A 126 37.08 -7.51 -9.93
N MET A 127 36.89 -8.67 -10.56
CA MET A 127 36.58 -9.91 -9.86
C MET A 127 37.73 -10.40 -8.97
N ALA A 128 38.99 -10.09 -9.32
CA ALA A 128 40.15 -10.45 -8.51
C ALA A 128 40.27 -9.60 -7.23
N ARG A 129 39.62 -8.44 -7.18
CA ARG A 129 39.73 -7.46 -6.08
C ARG A 129 38.45 -7.35 -5.25
N THR A 130 37.34 -7.91 -5.70
CA THR A 130 36.03 -7.80 -5.04
C THR A 130 35.44 -9.17 -4.75
N ASP A 131 34.83 -9.31 -3.57
CA ASP A 131 34.01 -10.47 -3.22
C ASP A 131 32.54 -10.12 -3.48
N ASN A 132 31.75 -11.10 -3.95
CA ASN A 132 30.29 -10.99 -4.08
C ASN A 132 29.78 -9.79 -4.89
N VAL A 133 30.40 -9.55 -6.05
CA VAL A 133 29.91 -8.55 -7.00
C VAL A 133 28.80 -9.13 -7.89
N VAL A 134 27.68 -8.42 -7.95
CA VAL A 134 26.58 -8.64 -8.88
C VAL A 134 26.68 -7.59 -9.98
N LEU A 135 26.94 -8.06 -11.21
CA LEU A 135 27.09 -7.20 -12.37
C LEU A 135 25.74 -7.03 -13.07
N VAL A 136 25.32 -5.79 -13.26
CA VAL A 136 24.00 -5.47 -13.79
C VAL A 136 24.11 -4.62 -15.03
N LYS A 137 23.18 -4.84 -15.97
CA LYS A 137 22.97 -3.95 -17.11
C LYS A 137 21.49 -3.93 -17.44
N ALA A 138 20.89 -2.75 -17.43
CA ALA A 138 19.53 -2.59 -17.93
C ALA A 138 19.52 -2.74 -19.46
N ALA A 139 18.57 -3.52 -19.98
CA ALA A 139 18.32 -3.65 -21.42
C ALA A 139 17.43 -2.51 -21.94
N GLU A 140 16.50 -2.05 -21.11
CA GLU A 140 15.51 -1.01 -21.39
C GLU A 140 15.46 0.01 -20.24
N ASP A 141 14.57 1.00 -20.36
CA ASP A 141 14.36 2.02 -19.35
C ASP A 141 13.77 1.43 -18.06
N VAL A 142 14.21 1.97 -16.91
CA VAL A 142 13.74 1.54 -15.58
C VAL A 142 13.28 2.77 -14.82
N GLN A 143 12.00 2.80 -14.48
CA GLN A 143 11.33 3.85 -13.71
C GLN A 143 11.27 3.44 -12.23
N LEU A 144 11.68 4.34 -11.33
CA LEU A 144 11.68 4.14 -9.87
C LEU A 144 10.76 5.12 -9.13
N ASP A 145 10.18 6.05 -9.86
CA ASP A 145 9.18 6.98 -9.37
C ASP A 145 7.95 6.22 -8.91
N ALA A 146 7.61 6.39 -7.63
CA ALA A 146 6.27 6.11 -7.16
C ALA A 146 5.42 7.32 -7.55
N GLU A 147 4.94 7.36 -8.80
CA GLU A 147 3.87 8.30 -9.14
C GLU A 147 2.70 8.07 -8.16
N PRO A 148 1.99 9.13 -7.71
CA PRO A 148 0.65 8.94 -7.16
C PRO A 148 -0.13 8.10 -8.16
N GLU A 149 -1.07 7.27 -7.70
CA GLU A 149 -1.99 6.54 -8.59
C GLU A 149 -2.77 7.58 -9.44
N GLU A 150 -2.19 8.08 -10.54
CA GLU A 150 -2.82 8.98 -11.49
C GLU A 150 -3.23 8.16 -12.73
N GLY A 151 -4.41 8.47 -13.25
CA GLY A 151 -5.08 7.67 -14.29
C GLY A 151 -6.21 6.81 -13.73
N GLU A 152 -6.51 5.72 -14.43
CA GLU A 152 -7.72 4.92 -14.21
C GLU A 152 -7.84 4.36 -12.78
N ALA A 153 -6.71 4.08 -12.12
CA ALA A 153 -6.68 3.55 -10.76
C ALA A 153 -6.92 4.63 -9.69
N GLY A 154 -6.40 5.85 -9.90
CA GLY A 154 -6.70 7.02 -9.07
C GLY A 154 -8.15 7.46 -9.15
N GLU A 155 -8.73 7.46 -10.36
CA GLU A 155 -10.14 7.76 -10.59
C GLU A 155 -11.04 6.72 -9.88
N LYS A 156 -10.69 5.43 -9.95
CA LYS A 156 -11.39 4.36 -9.22
C LYS A 156 -11.31 4.56 -7.71
N ALA A 157 -10.14 4.88 -7.17
CA ALA A 157 -9.97 5.13 -5.73
C ALA A 157 -10.81 6.32 -5.26
N ALA A 158 -10.79 7.43 -5.99
CA ALA A 158 -11.60 8.61 -5.68
C ALA A 158 -13.11 8.34 -5.75
N ALA A 159 -13.56 7.58 -6.76
CA ALA A 159 -14.96 7.16 -6.89
C ALA A 159 -15.41 6.24 -5.75
N LEU A 160 -14.53 5.32 -5.31
CA LEU A 160 -14.78 4.44 -4.17
C LEU A 160 -14.92 5.22 -2.86
N ASP A 161 -14.00 6.15 -2.60
CA ASP A 161 -14.03 7.01 -1.41
C ASP A 161 -15.29 7.87 -1.38
N ALA A 162 -15.65 8.49 -2.52
CA ALA A 162 -16.86 9.28 -2.66
C ALA A 162 -18.13 8.46 -2.40
N LEU A 163 -18.18 7.21 -2.90
CA LEU A 163 -19.27 6.28 -2.64
C LEU A 163 -19.38 5.94 -1.15
N HIS A 164 -18.28 5.55 -0.51
CA HIS A 164 -18.27 5.19 0.91
C HIS A 164 -18.73 6.36 1.79
N ASP A 165 -18.25 7.57 1.49
CA ASP A 165 -18.67 8.79 2.18
C ASP A 165 -20.16 9.10 2.00
N ALA A 166 -20.68 8.89 0.80
CA ALA A 166 -22.08 9.14 0.48
C ALA A 166 -23.00 8.12 1.18
N ILE A 167 -22.64 6.83 1.18
CA ILE A 167 -23.36 5.77 1.91
C ILE A 167 -23.40 6.07 3.40
N LYS A 168 -22.25 6.42 4.00
CA LYS A 168 -22.17 6.75 5.43
C LYS A 168 -23.07 7.95 5.79
N LYS A 169 -23.09 8.98 4.93
CA LYS A 169 -23.96 10.16 5.11
C LYS A 169 -25.44 9.81 4.93
N ALA A 170 -25.78 8.93 3.99
CA ALA A 170 -27.14 8.46 3.76
C ALA A 170 -27.67 7.68 4.97
N GLY A 171 -26.91 6.69 5.47
CA GLY A 171 -27.30 5.90 6.64
C GLY A 171 -27.46 6.75 7.92
N ALA A 172 -26.58 7.75 8.13
CA ALA A 172 -26.73 8.68 9.25
C ALA A 172 -27.99 9.54 9.13
N ALA A 173 -28.31 10.03 7.93
CA ALA A 173 -29.51 10.83 7.70
C ALA A 173 -30.80 10.01 7.78
N GLU A 174 -30.78 8.76 7.36
CA GLU A 174 -31.91 7.83 7.49
C GLU A 174 -32.21 7.51 8.95
N LYS A 175 -31.17 7.25 9.76
CA LYS A 175 -31.33 7.06 11.20
C LYS A 175 -31.96 8.28 11.88
N GLU A 176 -31.49 9.48 11.56
CA GLU A 176 -32.04 10.74 12.07
C GLU A 176 -33.52 10.92 11.67
N ALA A 177 -33.88 10.59 10.42
CA ALA A 177 -35.25 10.65 9.94
C ALA A 177 -36.16 9.61 10.63
N ALA A 178 -35.66 8.40 10.89
CA ALA A 178 -36.39 7.36 11.60
C ALA A 178 -36.67 7.76 13.06
N GLU A 179 -35.68 8.32 13.77
CA GLU A 179 -35.84 8.85 15.13
C GLU A 179 -36.87 9.99 15.19
N ALA A 180 -36.80 10.94 14.24
CA ALA A 180 -37.76 12.05 14.16
C ALA A 180 -39.19 11.56 13.85
N THR A 181 -39.33 10.57 12.97
CA THR A 181 -40.64 9.97 12.64
C THR A 181 -41.22 9.21 13.84
N ALA A 182 -40.39 8.48 14.58
CA ALA A 182 -40.81 7.82 15.82
C ALA A 182 -41.27 8.83 16.88
N ALA A 183 -40.53 9.94 17.05
CA ALA A 183 -40.89 11.01 17.99
C ALA A 183 -42.24 11.67 17.63
N ALA A 184 -42.48 11.93 16.34
CA ALA A 184 -43.76 12.45 15.86
C ALA A 184 -44.91 11.45 16.10
N ALA A 185 -44.68 10.16 15.85
CA ALA A 185 -45.67 9.12 16.11
C ALA A 185 -46.00 8.98 17.61
N GLU A 186 -45.02 9.12 18.50
CA GLU A 186 -45.25 9.14 19.95
C GLU A 186 -46.04 10.39 20.40
N ALA A 187 -45.69 11.57 19.87
CA ALA A 187 -46.40 12.82 20.18
C ALA A 187 -47.88 12.71 19.78
N ARG A 188 -48.17 12.18 18.57
CA ARG A 188 -49.54 11.92 18.10
C ARG A 188 -50.29 10.95 19.01
N LYS A 189 -49.68 9.83 19.39
CA LYS A 189 -50.30 8.86 20.32
C LYS A 189 -50.61 9.47 21.69
N LYS A 190 -49.77 10.38 22.20
CA LYS A 190 -50.01 11.09 23.46
C LYS A 190 -51.20 12.04 23.34
N LEU A 191 -51.32 12.77 22.23
CA LEU A 191 -52.46 13.64 21.94
C LEU A 191 -53.78 12.86 21.86
N GLU A 192 -53.81 11.76 21.11
CA GLU A 192 -55.01 10.90 20.97
C GLU A 192 -55.49 10.36 22.32
N LYS A 193 -54.57 9.88 23.17
CA LYS A 193 -54.91 9.38 24.51
C LYS A 193 -55.51 10.46 25.40
N MET A 194 -54.97 11.68 25.36
CA MET A 194 -55.46 12.81 26.18
C MET A 194 -56.82 13.34 25.70
N GLN A 195 -57.08 13.31 24.40
CA GLN A 195 -58.39 13.64 23.83
C GLN A 195 -59.47 12.62 24.24
N GLN A 196 -59.13 11.32 24.27
CA GLN A 196 -60.04 10.27 24.73
C GLN A 196 -60.35 10.30 26.23
N GLN A 197 -59.45 10.87 27.04
CA GLN A 197 -59.60 10.98 28.50
C GLN A 197 -60.28 12.28 28.95
N SER A 198 -60.79 13.10 28.02
CA SER A 198 -61.41 14.42 28.30
C SER A 198 -60.53 15.32 29.16
N ALA A 199 -59.26 15.47 28.77
CA ALA A 199 -58.29 16.35 29.44
C ALA A 199 -58.61 17.85 29.26
N ASP A 200 -58.00 18.69 30.11
CA ASP A 200 -58.10 20.14 30.10
C ASP A 200 -57.68 20.76 28.75
N GLY A 201 -58.45 21.72 28.24
CA GLY A 201 -58.28 22.29 26.90
C GLY A 201 -56.91 22.95 26.67
N ALA A 202 -56.32 23.54 27.71
CA ALA A 202 -55.00 24.16 27.63
C ALA A 202 -53.86 23.13 27.45
N LEU A 203 -54.02 21.90 27.96
CA LEU A 203 -53.04 20.82 27.78
C LEU A 203 -53.12 20.22 26.36
N ILE A 204 -54.32 20.15 25.79
CA ILE A 204 -54.54 19.68 24.42
C ILE A 204 -53.89 20.64 23.42
N GLU A 205 -54.09 21.95 23.58
CA GLU A 205 -53.49 22.96 22.69
C GLU A 205 -51.95 22.92 22.70
N LYS A 206 -51.35 22.68 23.87
CA LYS A 206 -49.89 22.50 23.99
C LYS A 206 -49.40 21.24 23.25
N LEU A 207 -50.09 20.11 23.42
CA LEU A 207 -49.76 18.86 22.74
C LEU A 207 -49.94 18.96 21.21
N GLU A 208 -50.96 19.68 20.74
CA GLU A 208 -51.14 19.95 19.31
C GLU A 208 -49.97 20.75 18.71
N LYS A 209 -49.44 21.72 19.47
CA LYS A 209 -48.26 22.47 19.07
C LYS A 209 -47.00 21.58 19.02
N ASP A 210 -46.80 20.73 20.02
CA ASP A 210 -45.67 19.78 20.08
C ASP A 210 -45.75 18.76 18.93
N VAL A 211 -46.96 18.29 18.58
CA VAL A 211 -47.20 17.41 17.42
C VAL A 211 -46.84 18.12 16.11
N ARG A 212 -47.28 19.37 15.91
CA ARG A 212 -46.91 20.14 14.71
C ARG A 212 -45.40 20.37 14.60
N GLU A 213 -44.73 20.64 15.71
CA GLU A 213 -43.28 20.86 15.72
C GLU A 213 -42.52 19.58 15.39
N THR A 214 -42.87 18.46 16.02
CA THR A 214 -42.26 17.15 15.76
C THR A 214 -42.52 16.65 14.33
N GLU A 215 -43.72 16.87 13.78
CA GLU A 215 -44.02 16.60 12.37
C GLU A 215 -43.17 17.46 11.42
N SER A 216 -43.01 18.75 11.71
CA SER A 216 -42.14 19.61 10.89
C SER A 216 -40.69 19.13 10.89
N ILE A 217 -40.20 18.62 12.02
CA ILE A 217 -38.86 18.04 12.15
C ILE A 217 -38.77 16.72 11.36
N ALA A 218 -39.78 15.86 11.45
CA ALA A 218 -39.86 14.61 10.67
C ALA A 218 -39.84 14.89 9.16
N ASP A 219 -40.63 15.86 8.67
CA ASP A 219 -40.63 16.24 7.25
C ASP A 219 -39.28 16.77 6.78
N LYS A 220 -38.62 17.62 7.59
CA LYS A 220 -37.30 18.19 7.25
C LYS A 220 -36.23 17.10 7.20
N THR A 221 -36.21 16.21 8.18
CA THR A 221 -35.23 15.11 8.27
C THR A 221 -35.48 14.07 7.18
N ALA A 222 -36.73 13.74 6.85
CA ALA A 222 -37.07 12.87 5.73
C ALA A 222 -36.58 13.44 4.38
N ARG A 223 -36.75 14.74 4.13
CA ARG A 223 -36.21 15.39 2.92
C ARG A 223 -34.68 15.36 2.87
N LYS A 224 -34.01 15.53 4.02
CA LYS A 224 -32.56 15.43 4.14
C LYS A 224 -32.07 14.01 3.85
N ALA A 225 -32.74 13.00 4.39
CA ALA A 225 -32.45 11.59 4.12
C ALA A 225 -32.61 11.25 2.63
N ALA A 226 -33.73 11.64 2.02
CA ALA A 226 -33.96 11.42 0.58
C ALA A 226 -32.88 12.07 -0.30
N LYS A 227 -32.44 13.29 0.05
CA LYS A 227 -31.35 13.97 -0.67
C LYS A 227 -30.00 13.28 -0.48
N ALA A 228 -29.73 12.74 0.70
CA ALA A 228 -28.50 12.00 0.98
C ALA A 228 -28.49 10.65 0.23
N GLN A 229 -29.62 9.94 0.21
CA GLN A 229 -29.79 8.70 -0.55
C GLN A 229 -29.60 8.92 -2.05
N ALA A 230 -30.20 9.97 -2.62
CA ALA A 230 -30.00 10.31 -4.02
C ALA A 230 -28.53 10.61 -4.36
N LYS A 231 -27.77 11.20 -3.44
CA LYS A 231 -26.32 11.41 -3.63
C LYS A 231 -25.53 10.10 -3.58
N ALA A 232 -25.90 9.18 -2.68
CA ALA A 232 -25.29 7.86 -2.62
C ALA A 232 -25.56 7.05 -3.90
N GLU A 233 -26.78 7.11 -4.45
CA GLU A 233 -27.11 6.46 -5.73
C GLU A 233 -26.35 7.05 -6.92
N ILE A 234 -26.10 8.37 -6.94
CA ILE A 234 -25.27 9.00 -7.98
C ILE A 234 -23.82 8.53 -7.87
N ALA A 235 -23.25 8.54 -6.66
CA ALA A 235 -21.90 8.07 -6.41
C ALA A 235 -21.73 6.57 -6.74
N ALA A 236 -22.78 5.75 -6.52
CA ALA A 236 -22.78 4.34 -6.89
C ALA A 236 -22.71 4.15 -8.41
N LYS A 237 -23.51 4.90 -9.17
CA LYS A 237 -23.48 4.86 -10.65
C LYS A 237 -22.15 5.33 -11.22
N GLU A 238 -21.52 6.32 -10.58
CA GLU A 238 -20.21 6.82 -10.96
C GLU A 238 -19.13 5.74 -10.68
N ALA A 239 -19.15 5.12 -9.51
CA ALA A 239 -18.26 3.99 -9.19
C ALA A 239 -18.44 2.80 -10.15
N GLU A 240 -19.68 2.46 -10.51
CA GLU A 240 -19.99 1.42 -11.51
C GLU A 240 -19.46 1.78 -12.91
N ALA A 241 -19.53 3.05 -13.31
CA ALA A 241 -18.97 3.53 -14.59
C ALA A 241 -17.44 3.37 -14.64
N HIS A 242 -16.79 3.42 -13.47
CA HIS A 242 -15.37 3.09 -13.31
C HIS A 242 -15.11 1.58 -13.10
N GLY A 243 -16.09 0.70 -13.33
CA GLY A 243 -15.92 -0.75 -13.25
C GLY A 243 -15.79 -1.30 -11.82
N ILE A 244 -16.16 -0.52 -10.81
CA ILE A 244 -16.18 -0.95 -9.40
C ILE A 244 -17.48 -1.74 -9.18
N LEU A 245 -17.36 -3.05 -9.00
CA LEU A 245 -18.50 -3.90 -8.64
C LEU A 245 -18.84 -3.65 -7.17
N VAL A 246 -19.92 -2.91 -6.93
CA VAL A 246 -20.53 -2.82 -5.60
C VAL A 246 -21.16 -4.18 -5.31
N GLN A 247 -20.49 -5.02 -4.52
CA GLN A 247 -21.15 -6.17 -3.93
C GLN A 247 -22.23 -5.63 -2.99
N GLY A 248 -23.48 -5.66 -3.45
CA GLY A 248 -24.62 -5.39 -2.58
C GLY A 248 -24.59 -6.37 -1.42
N GLU A 249 -24.65 -5.86 -0.19
CA GLU A 249 -24.94 -6.65 1.00
C GLU A 249 -26.23 -7.43 0.76
N ASN A 250 -26.07 -8.69 0.36
CA ASN A 250 -27.04 -9.77 0.46
C ASN A 250 -26.23 -11.05 0.56
N ASP A 251 -25.53 -11.20 1.67
CA ASP A 251 -25.04 -12.52 2.09
C ASP A 251 -25.32 -12.71 3.58
N GLU A 252 -26.61 -12.87 3.89
CA GLU A 252 -27.02 -13.63 5.06
C GLU A 252 -27.88 -14.83 4.64
N THR A 253 -27.28 -16.00 4.82
CA THR A 253 -27.87 -17.29 5.17
C THR A 253 -28.55 -18.11 4.06
N THR A 254 -27.90 -19.20 3.68
CA THR A 254 -28.57 -20.51 3.69
C THR A 254 -27.62 -21.58 4.21
N GLU A 255 -28.03 -22.22 5.29
CA GLU A 255 -27.47 -23.47 5.81
C GLU A 255 -27.37 -24.53 4.70
N GLU A 256 -26.26 -25.27 4.64
CA GLU A 256 -26.35 -26.69 4.30
C GLU A 256 -25.41 -27.51 5.20
N LYS A 257 -26.04 -28.09 6.23
CA LYS A 257 -25.53 -29.24 6.97
C LYS A 257 -25.40 -30.43 6.01
N ASN A 258 -24.47 -31.33 6.36
CA ASN A 258 -24.28 -32.69 5.88
C ASN A 258 -23.64 -32.86 4.49
N ASN A 259 -22.39 -33.30 4.46
CA ASN A 259 -22.16 -34.74 4.35
C ASN A 259 -20.74 -35.15 4.78
N LYS A 260 -20.66 -35.99 5.81
CA LYS A 260 -19.47 -36.77 6.16
C LYS A 260 -19.62 -38.14 5.51
N PRO A 261 -18.68 -38.63 4.67
CA PRO A 261 -18.67 -40.03 4.29
C PRO A 261 -18.03 -40.88 5.40
N PRO A 262 -18.43 -42.15 5.54
CA PRO A 262 -18.23 -42.93 6.74
C PRO A 262 -16.84 -43.58 6.80
N VAL A 263 -16.37 -43.77 8.03
CA VAL A 263 -15.38 -44.78 8.39
C VAL A 263 -16.02 -46.16 8.17
N LYS A 264 -15.45 -46.97 7.29
CA LYS A 264 -15.54 -48.44 7.40
C LYS A 264 -14.16 -48.99 7.69
N GLY A 265 -13.99 -49.44 8.93
CA GLY A 265 -13.01 -50.46 9.24
C GLY A 265 -13.39 -51.77 8.56
N GLY A 266 -12.36 -52.52 8.18
CA GLY A 266 -12.47 -53.85 7.61
C GLY A 266 -11.15 -54.58 7.81
N SER A 267 -10.85 -54.92 9.06
CA SER A 267 -10.00 -56.07 9.37
C SER A 267 -10.76 -57.34 8.98
N ASN A 268 -10.25 -58.15 8.05
CA ASN A 268 -10.11 -59.58 8.34
C ASN A 268 -9.07 -60.30 7.47
N GLU A 269 -8.53 -61.34 8.10
CA GLU A 269 -7.44 -62.26 7.74
C GLU A 269 -7.71 -63.18 6.53
N ALA A 270 -6.62 -63.83 6.12
CA ALA A 270 -6.49 -65.26 5.77
C ALA A 270 -6.21 -65.60 4.29
N ARG A 271 -4.92 -65.71 3.93
CA ARG A 271 -4.18 -66.99 3.75
C ARG A 271 -2.79 -66.74 3.15
#